data_AF-A0A4P8XH29-F1
#
_entry.id   AF-A0A4P8XH29-F1
#
_cell.length_a   1.000
_cell.length_b   1.000
_cell.length_c   1.000
_cell.angle_alpha   90.00
_cell.angle_beta   90.00
_cell.angle_gamma   90.00
#
_symmetry.space_group_name_H-M   'P 1'
#
loop_
_entity.id
_entity.type
_entity.pdbx_description
1 polymer ?
#
loop_
_entity_poly.entity_id
_entity_poly.type
_entity_poly.pdbx_seq_one_letter_code
_entity_poly.pdbx_strand_id
1 'polypeptide(L)'
;MQENQKTVLIHLSMILRKKDTLIFMVRMETITFITIDKEVIVMSYQNEKILKKIALMNAKKTLNQLSYIELIDFEDYDSQWLKLFEFPLKQFRRIDSEPTYSKPIGDTIGFISWFESSLDFLKENNEWVILVPNCQSPVWANVRVFDITKAIEELWETSENRDIILADKSTGSIAQIFVEEKNYEIHVGKCDITNIDKKNN
;
A
#
# COMPACT_ATOMS: atom_id res chain seq x y z
N MET A 1 20.49 7.88 15.58
CA MET A 1 19.54 6.85 15.09
C MET A 1 19.89 6.59 13.64
N GLN A 2 20.28 5.37 13.28
CA GLN A 2 20.71 5.04 11.91
C GLN A 2 19.51 5.01 10.97
N GLU A 3 19.73 5.32 9.69
CA GLU A 3 18.66 5.56 8.70
C GLU A 3 17.73 4.34 8.55
N ASN A 4 18.30 3.13 8.56
CA ASN A 4 17.58 1.85 8.54
C ASN A 4 16.56 1.70 9.69
N GLN A 5 16.80 2.33 10.85
CA GLN A 5 15.89 2.26 12.00
C GLN A 5 14.57 3.03 11.74
N LYS A 6 14.58 4.06 10.87
CA LYS A 6 13.34 4.75 10.46
C LYS A 6 12.51 3.91 9.50
N THR A 7 13.13 3.26 8.52
CA THR A 7 12.44 2.46 7.48
C THR A 7 11.66 1.27 8.06
N VAL A 8 12.18 0.65 9.13
CA VAL A 8 11.53 -0.49 9.81
C VAL A 8 10.36 -0.03 10.70
N LEU A 9 10.49 1.10 11.40
CA LEU A 9 9.39 1.72 12.16
C LEU A 9 8.20 2.11 11.26
N ILE A 10 8.51 2.54 10.04
CA ILE A 10 7.55 2.87 8.98
C ILE A 10 6.71 1.65 8.61
N HIS A 11 7.35 0.53 8.23
CA HIS A 11 6.66 -0.68 7.80
C HIS A 11 5.75 -1.29 8.88
N LEU A 12 6.17 -1.24 10.15
CA LEU A 12 5.36 -1.74 11.28
C LEU A 12 4.08 -0.92 11.50
N SER A 13 4.04 0.35 11.09
CA SER A 13 2.85 1.20 11.24
C SER A 13 1.69 0.81 10.32
N MET A 14 1.94 0.03 9.25
CA MET A 14 0.89 -0.48 8.35
C MET A 14 0.03 -1.60 8.96
N ILE A 15 0.47 -2.24 10.05
CA ILE A 15 -0.17 -3.43 10.64
C ILE A 15 -1.24 -3.06 11.71
N LEU A 16 -1.25 -1.81 12.18
CA LEU A 16 -1.89 -1.42 13.45
C LEU A 16 -3.41 -1.14 13.43
N ARG A 17 -4.13 -1.30 12.30
CA ARG A 17 -5.61 -1.13 12.26
C ARG A 17 -6.38 -2.43 12.55
N LYS A 18 -6.05 -3.11 13.65
CA LYS A 18 -6.96 -4.07 14.32
C LYS A 18 -6.94 -3.78 15.81
N LYS A 19 -8.12 -3.79 16.45
CA LYS A 19 -8.30 -3.33 17.85
C LYS A 19 -7.31 -4.00 18.81
N ASP A 20 -6.91 -3.23 19.81
CA ASP A 20 -6.20 -3.66 21.03
C ASP A 20 -4.74 -4.13 20.88
N THR A 21 -3.97 -3.61 19.91
CA THR A 21 -2.51 -3.82 19.84
C THR A 21 -1.71 -2.52 19.64
N LEU A 22 -0.64 -2.33 20.41
CA LEU A 22 0.31 -1.20 20.32
C LEU A 22 1.73 -1.76 20.08
N ILE A 23 2.44 -1.32 19.04
CA ILE A 23 3.70 -1.95 18.57
C ILE A 23 4.86 -0.95 18.46
N PHE A 24 5.92 -1.17 19.25
CA PHE A 24 7.26 -0.53 19.23
C PHE A 24 8.27 -1.48 19.91
N MET A 25 9.58 -1.59 19.61
CA MET A 25 10.45 -0.99 18.60
C MET A 25 11.67 -1.94 18.38
N VAL A 26 12.30 -1.93 17.18
CA VAL A 26 13.32 -2.91 16.77
C VAL A 26 14.74 -2.65 17.30
N ARG A 27 15.43 -3.72 17.72
CA ARG A 27 16.89 -3.79 17.95
C ARG A 27 17.51 -4.78 16.96
N MET A 28 18.78 -4.60 16.58
CA MET A 28 19.29 -4.96 15.24
C MET A 28 19.42 -6.46 14.87
N GLU A 29 18.88 -7.40 15.66
CA GLU A 29 18.88 -8.85 15.34
C GLU A 29 17.54 -9.54 15.61
N THR A 30 16.61 -8.87 16.29
CA THR A 30 15.34 -9.44 16.74
C THR A 30 14.20 -8.44 16.69
N ILE A 31 13.04 -8.89 16.21
CA ILE A 31 11.77 -8.17 16.33
C ILE A 31 11.08 -8.67 17.59
N THR A 32 10.76 -7.75 18.49
CA THR A 32 10.06 -8.04 19.74
C THR A 32 8.63 -7.54 19.66
N PHE A 33 7.66 -8.45 19.80
CA PHE A 33 6.27 -8.09 20.02
C PHE A 33 5.96 -8.15 21.53
N ILE A 34 5.14 -7.21 21.99
CA ILE A 34 4.60 -7.19 23.36
C ILE A 34 3.09 -7.22 23.22
N THR A 35 2.46 -8.32 23.61
CA THR A 35 1.00 -8.38 23.79
C THR A 35 0.62 -7.69 25.10
N ILE A 36 -0.62 -7.20 25.20
CA ILE A 36 -1.14 -6.64 26.46
C ILE A 36 -1.10 -7.72 27.57
N ASP A 37 -1.27 -8.99 27.20
CA ASP A 37 -1.09 -10.17 28.05
C ASP A 37 0.33 -10.77 27.96
N LYS A 38 1.33 -9.96 28.36
CA LYS A 38 2.63 -10.36 28.96
C LYS A 38 3.56 -11.36 28.26
N GLU A 39 3.28 -11.83 27.04
CA GLU A 39 4.24 -12.66 26.29
C GLU A 39 5.08 -11.84 25.30
N VAL A 40 6.40 -11.98 25.45
CA VAL A 40 7.41 -11.31 24.63
C VAL A 40 7.79 -12.25 23.48
N ILE A 41 7.14 -12.10 22.33
CA ILE A 41 7.45 -12.92 21.15
C ILE A 41 8.68 -12.32 20.45
N VAL A 42 9.78 -13.07 20.47
CA VAL A 42 11.06 -12.68 19.85
C VAL A 42 11.22 -13.45 18.53
N MET A 43 11.16 -12.74 17.40
CA MET A 43 11.45 -13.33 16.09
C MET A 43 12.88 -13.07 15.64
N SER A 44 13.53 -14.10 15.09
CA SER A 44 14.88 -14.02 14.52
C SER A 44 14.87 -13.45 13.08
N TYR A 45 16.00 -12.90 12.64
CA TYR A 45 16.21 -12.42 11.27
C TYR A 45 15.94 -13.49 10.17
N GLN A 46 16.15 -14.78 10.48
CA GLN A 46 15.81 -15.86 9.55
C GLN A 46 14.29 -15.95 9.32
N ASN A 47 13.48 -15.70 10.35
CA ASN A 47 12.02 -15.68 10.22
C ASN A 47 11.57 -14.50 9.35
N GLU A 48 12.22 -13.33 9.43
CA GLU A 48 11.90 -12.18 8.57
C GLU A 48 12.08 -12.50 7.07
N LYS A 49 13.18 -13.16 6.70
CA LYS A 49 13.41 -13.60 5.31
C LYS A 49 12.37 -14.62 4.85
N ILE A 50 11.97 -15.54 5.73
CA ILE A 50 10.93 -16.54 5.43
C ILE A 50 9.57 -15.85 5.23
N LEU A 51 9.18 -14.93 6.11
CA LEU A 51 7.94 -14.16 6.00
C LEU A 51 7.89 -13.31 4.72
N LYS A 52 8.98 -12.59 4.39
CA LYS A 52 9.09 -11.85 3.12
C LYS A 52 8.93 -12.75 1.90
N LYS A 53 9.53 -13.94 1.91
CA LYS A 53 9.37 -14.92 0.82
C LYS A 53 7.93 -15.44 0.71
N ILE A 54 7.27 -15.74 1.84
CA ILE A 54 5.86 -16.14 1.87
C ILE A 54 4.96 -15.03 1.34
N ALA A 55 5.20 -13.77 1.75
CA ALA A 55 4.45 -12.60 1.28
C ALA A 55 4.59 -12.43 -0.24
N LEU A 56 5.81 -12.47 -0.80
CA LEU A 56 6.05 -12.41 -2.25
C LEU A 56 5.39 -13.58 -3.01
N MET A 57 5.43 -14.80 -2.46
CA MET A 57 4.77 -15.96 -3.06
C MET A 57 3.24 -15.84 -3.06
N ASN A 58 2.65 -15.25 -2.03
CA ASN A 58 1.21 -15.00 -1.97
C ASN A 58 0.82 -13.83 -2.89
N ALA A 59 1.57 -12.73 -2.87
CA ALA A 59 1.38 -11.59 -3.77
C ALA A 59 1.39 -12.04 -5.24
N LYS A 60 2.35 -12.89 -5.64
CA LYS A 60 2.39 -13.45 -6.99
C LYS A 60 1.18 -14.33 -7.32
N LYS A 61 0.63 -15.08 -6.37
CA LYS A 61 -0.61 -15.84 -6.57
C LYS A 61 -1.81 -14.91 -6.78
N THR A 62 -1.94 -13.88 -5.94
CA THR A 62 -3.01 -12.88 -6.04
C THR A 62 -2.96 -12.19 -7.40
N LEU A 63 -1.79 -11.69 -7.82
CA LEU A 63 -1.64 -11.01 -9.12
C LEU A 63 -1.92 -11.94 -10.30
N ASN A 64 -1.51 -13.22 -10.23
CA ASN A 64 -1.81 -14.22 -11.26
C ASN A 64 -3.32 -14.56 -11.38
N GLN A 65 -4.18 -14.09 -10.48
CA GLN A 65 -5.64 -14.26 -10.55
C GLN A 65 -6.35 -13.05 -11.19
N LEU A 66 -5.64 -11.95 -11.39
CA LEU A 66 -6.16 -10.72 -12.01
C LEU A 66 -5.98 -10.82 -13.52
N SER A 67 -7.00 -10.45 -14.28
CA SER A 67 -7.05 -10.59 -15.74
C SER A 67 -6.62 -9.30 -16.45
N TYR A 68 -6.78 -8.15 -15.79
CA TYR A 68 -6.50 -6.83 -16.37
C TYR A 68 -5.21 -6.19 -15.85
N ILE A 69 -4.43 -6.94 -15.07
CA ILE A 69 -3.18 -6.51 -14.43
C ILE A 69 -2.07 -7.56 -14.67
N GLU A 70 -0.98 -7.17 -15.31
CA GLU A 70 0.23 -7.98 -15.52
C GLU A 70 1.34 -7.52 -14.57
N LEU A 71 1.93 -8.44 -13.81
CA LEU A 71 3.11 -8.16 -12.97
C LEU A 71 4.35 -7.89 -13.85
N ILE A 72 4.96 -6.71 -13.70
CA ILE A 72 6.27 -6.39 -14.26
C ILE A 72 7.35 -6.91 -13.29
N ASP A 73 7.40 -6.34 -12.08
CA ASP A 73 8.29 -6.74 -11.00
C ASP A 73 7.74 -6.33 -9.62
N PHE A 74 8.45 -6.72 -8.56
CA PHE A 74 8.16 -6.28 -7.18
C PHE A 74 9.14 -5.19 -6.77
N GLU A 75 8.65 -4.16 -6.09
CA GLU A 75 9.51 -3.14 -5.50
C GLU A 75 10.35 -3.71 -4.35
N ASP A 76 11.63 -3.33 -4.30
CA ASP A 76 12.49 -3.62 -3.16
C ASP A 76 12.01 -2.88 -1.90
N TYR A 77 12.07 -3.57 -0.75
CA TYR A 77 11.61 -3.05 0.55
C TYR A 77 12.33 -1.77 1.02
N ASP A 78 13.51 -1.48 0.48
CA ASP A 78 14.30 -0.26 0.74
C ASP A 78 14.31 0.74 -0.43
N SER A 79 13.49 0.50 -1.47
CA SER A 79 13.30 1.39 -2.62
C SER A 79 13.00 2.84 -2.19
N GLN A 80 13.52 3.79 -2.97
CA GLN A 80 13.26 5.21 -2.78
C GLN A 80 11.78 5.56 -3.01
N TRP A 81 11.07 4.82 -3.87
CA TRP A 81 9.64 5.01 -4.10
C TRP A 81 8.81 4.76 -2.85
N LEU A 82 9.06 3.64 -2.16
CA LEU A 82 8.34 3.31 -0.92
C LEU A 82 8.59 4.35 0.19
N LYS A 83 9.81 4.90 0.26
CA LYS A 83 10.17 5.99 1.20
C LYS A 83 9.42 7.28 0.89
N LEU A 84 9.15 7.57 -0.39
CA LEU A 84 8.38 8.75 -0.81
C LEU A 84 6.88 8.56 -0.57
N PHE A 85 6.32 7.41 -0.97
CA PHE A 85 4.91 7.07 -0.77
C PHE A 85 4.48 7.05 0.69
N GLU A 86 5.38 6.69 1.61
CA GLU A 86 5.05 6.66 3.05
C GLU A 86 4.64 8.04 3.61
N PHE A 87 5.13 9.16 3.06
CA PHE A 87 4.74 10.49 3.56
C PHE A 87 3.25 10.80 3.34
N PRO A 88 2.69 10.76 2.11
CA PRO A 88 1.25 10.94 1.90
C PRO A 88 0.42 9.83 2.56
N LEU A 89 0.85 8.56 2.54
CA LEU A 89 0.14 7.47 3.22
C LEU A 89 0.01 7.70 4.74
N LYS A 90 1.01 8.32 5.37
CA LYS A 90 0.90 8.75 6.79
C LYS A 90 -0.07 9.90 7.00
N GLN A 91 -0.36 10.72 6.00
CA GLN A 91 -1.36 11.78 6.10
C GLN A 91 -2.78 11.21 5.95
N PHE A 92 -3.01 10.33 4.96
CA PHE A 92 -4.29 9.66 4.73
C PHE A 92 -4.76 8.79 5.92
N ARG A 93 -3.81 8.34 6.76
CA ARG A 93 -4.09 7.51 7.94
C ARG A 93 -4.37 8.31 9.22
N ARG A 94 -4.25 9.64 9.21
CA ARG A 94 -4.47 10.46 10.41
C ARG A 94 -5.93 10.40 10.85
N ILE A 95 -6.16 10.56 12.15
CA ILE A 95 -7.48 10.90 12.66
C ILE A 95 -7.81 12.30 12.08
N ASP A 96 -9.04 12.48 11.61
CA ASP A 96 -9.53 13.70 10.95
C ASP A 96 -8.80 14.07 9.64
N SER A 97 -8.25 13.08 8.91
CA SER A 97 -7.77 13.31 7.53
C SER A 97 -8.95 13.57 6.58
N GLU A 98 -8.99 14.74 5.94
CA GLU A 98 -10.01 15.05 4.93
C GLU A 98 -9.71 14.31 3.60
N PRO A 99 -10.65 13.53 3.03
CA PRO A 99 -10.49 12.91 1.72
C PRO A 99 -10.46 13.95 0.60
N THR A 100 -9.74 13.65 -0.48
CA THR A 100 -9.78 14.46 -1.71
C THR A 100 -11.13 14.35 -2.41
N TYR A 101 -11.72 13.15 -2.39
CA TYR A 101 -13.06 12.89 -2.90
C TYR A 101 -13.81 11.96 -1.94
N SER A 102 -15.07 12.28 -1.64
CA SER A 102 -15.95 11.45 -0.82
C SER A 102 -17.29 11.27 -1.49
N LYS A 103 -17.89 10.09 -1.39
CA LYS A 103 -19.18 9.76 -1.99
C LYS A 103 -19.99 8.81 -1.11
N PRO A 104 -21.27 9.11 -0.79
CA PRO A 104 -22.12 8.21 -0.03
C PRO A 104 -22.32 6.84 -0.68
N ILE A 105 -22.28 5.80 0.14
CA ILE A 105 -22.60 4.42 -0.27
C ILE A 105 -24.10 4.34 -0.60
N GLY A 106 -24.42 3.72 -1.74
CA GLY A 106 -25.80 3.59 -2.23
C GLY A 106 -26.26 4.70 -3.17
N ASP A 107 -25.39 5.66 -3.52
CA ASP A 107 -25.66 6.58 -4.63
C ASP A 107 -25.73 5.85 -5.99
N THR A 108 -26.52 6.41 -6.91
CA THR A 108 -26.99 5.81 -8.17
C THR A 108 -25.91 5.66 -9.26
N ILE A 109 -24.84 6.44 -9.20
CA ILE A 109 -23.72 6.33 -10.16
C ILE A 109 -22.81 5.18 -9.73
N GLY A 110 -22.46 4.28 -10.67
CA GLY A 110 -21.54 3.17 -10.41
C GLY A 110 -20.22 3.62 -9.75
N PHE A 111 -19.90 3.05 -8.59
CA PHE A 111 -18.78 3.52 -7.75
C PHE A 111 -17.41 3.27 -8.40
N ILE A 112 -17.23 2.18 -9.16
CA ILE A 112 -16.00 1.91 -9.93
C ILE A 112 -15.72 3.02 -10.96
N SER A 113 -16.71 3.41 -11.76
CA SER A 113 -16.56 4.50 -12.73
C SER A 113 -16.31 5.85 -12.04
N TRP A 114 -16.83 6.02 -10.81
CA TRP A 114 -16.51 7.19 -9.99
C TRP A 114 -15.05 7.18 -9.50
N PHE A 115 -14.53 6.03 -9.05
CA PHE A 115 -13.11 5.86 -8.71
C PHE A 115 -12.21 6.24 -9.89
N GLU A 116 -12.45 5.63 -11.06
CA GLU A 116 -11.71 5.93 -12.29
C GLU A 116 -11.77 7.44 -12.66
N SER A 117 -12.95 8.04 -12.59
CA SER A 117 -13.12 9.48 -12.89
C SER A 117 -12.42 10.41 -11.90
N SER A 118 -12.07 9.91 -10.71
CA SER A 118 -11.35 10.65 -9.66
C SER A 118 -9.83 10.41 -9.68
N LEU A 119 -9.37 9.47 -10.52
CA LEU A 119 -7.96 9.05 -10.65
C LEU A 119 -7.40 9.43 -12.02
N ASP A 120 -7.61 10.68 -12.45
CA ASP A 120 -7.16 11.19 -13.75
C ASP A 120 -5.68 10.93 -14.04
N PHE A 121 -4.82 10.93 -13.01
CA PHE A 121 -3.38 10.66 -13.14
C PHE A 121 -3.04 9.24 -13.61
N LEU A 122 -3.98 8.29 -13.54
CA LEU A 122 -3.81 6.93 -14.08
C LEU A 122 -4.17 6.80 -15.57
N LYS A 123 -4.72 7.85 -16.19
CA LYS A 123 -5.21 7.80 -17.59
C LYS A 123 -4.10 7.96 -18.62
N GLU A 124 -3.00 8.64 -18.26
CA GLU A 124 -1.88 8.91 -19.17
C GLU A 124 -0.82 7.79 -19.16
N ASN A 125 -0.77 6.98 -18.11
CA ASN A 125 0.21 5.90 -17.93
C ASN A 125 -0.49 4.61 -17.48
N ASN A 126 -0.29 3.53 -18.23
CA ASN A 126 -0.81 2.21 -17.88
C ASN A 126 0.15 1.34 -17.05
N GLU A 127 1.31 1.85 -16.64
CA GLU A 127 2.20 1.20 -15.67
C GLU A 127 2.01 1.83 -14.28
N TRP A 128 1.45 1.06 -13.35
CA TRP A 128 1.11 1.50 -12.00
C TRP A 128 2.01 0.82 -10.96
N VAL A 129 2.16 1.42 -9.79
CA VAL A 129 2.61 0.74 -8.57
C VAL A 129 1.41 0.48 -7.69
N ILE A 130 1.21 -0.76 -7.25
CA ILE A 130 0.10 -1.13 -6.37
C ILE A 130 0.61 -1.80 -5.11
N LEU A 131 -0.10 -1.57 -3.99
CA LEU A 131 0.03 -2.44 -2.83
C LEU A 131 -0.81 -3.70 -3.09
N VAL A 132 -0.17 -4.87 -3.16
CA VAL A 132 -0.86 -6.12 -3.51
C VAL A 132 -1.81 -6.54 -2.38
N PRO A 133 -3.11 -6.75 -2.65
CA PRO A 133 -4.09 -7.07 -1.62
C PRO A 133 -3.83 -8.42 -0.93
N ASN A 134 -4.41 -8.57 0.26
CA ASN A 134 -4.45 -9.80 1.07
C ASN A 134 -3.08 -10.41 1.42
N CYS A 135 -2.03 -9.60 1.42
CA CYS A 135 -0.68 -10.02 1.81
C CYS A 135 -0.44 -9.79 3.32
N GLN A 136 0.08 -10.80 4.03
CA GLN A 136 0.41 -10.73 5.47
C GLN A 136 1.51 -9.71 5.83
N SER A 137 2.20 -9.20 4.82
CA SER A 137 3.16 -8.10 4.91
C SER A 137 3.03 -7.29 3.63
N PRO A 138 3.24 -5.96 3.68
CA PRO A 138 3.06 -5.12 2.50
C PRO A 138 4.04 -5.54 1.39
N VAL A 139 3.49 -5.90 0.23
CA VAL A 139 4.24 -6.17 -0.99
C VAL A 139 3.77 -5.18 -2.04
N TRP A 140 4.71 -4.41 -2.59
CA TRP A 140 4.44 -3.46 -3.65
C TRP A 140 4.87 -4.06 -4.99
N ALA A 141 4.05 -3.89 -6.01
CA ALA A 141 4.29 -4.43 -7.36
C ALA A 141 4.20 -3.32 -8.39
N ASN A 142 5.14 -3.29 -9.33
CA ASN A 142 4.98 -2.56 -10.58
C ASN A 142 4.18 -3.46 -11.53
N VAL A 143 3.11 -2.91 -12.09
CA VAL A 143 2.16 -3.66 -12.90
C VAL A 143 1.79 -2.90 -14.16
N ARG A 144 1.58 -3.62 -15.25
CA ARG A 144 0.94 -3.10 -16.46
C ARG A 144 -0.56 -3.35 -16.38
N VAL A 145 -1.33 -2.33 -16.72
CA VAL A 145 -2.79 -2.37 -16.77
C VAL A 145 -3.27 -2.43 -18.22
N PHE A 146 -4.23 -3.31 -18.48
CA PHE A 146 -4.84 -3.49 -19.80
C PHE A 146 -6.16 -2.73 -19.95
N ASP A 147 -6.92 -2.55 -18.86
CA ASP A 147 -8.16 -1.78 -18.78
C ASP A 147 -8.26 -1.17 -17.39
N ILE A 148 -8.39 0.17 -17.31
CA ILE A 148 -8.32 0.93 -16.06
C ILE A 148 -9.53 0.62 -15.18
N THR A 149 -10.74 0.67 -15.74
CA THR A 149 -12.00 0.41 -15.03
C THR A 149 -11.99 -1.00 -14.45
N LYS A 150 -11.58 -1.99 -15.23
CA LYS A 150 -11.56 -3.40 -14.84
C LYS A 150 -10.44 -3.73 -13.86
N ALA A 151 -9.27 -3.13 -13.99
CA ALA A 151 -8.20 -3.27 -12.99
C ALA A 151 -8.60 -2.72 -11.62
N ILE A 152 -9.28 -1.57 -11.57
CA ILE A 152 -9.83 -1.01 -10.32
C ILE A 152 -10.91 -1.94 -9.76
N GLU A 153 -11.81 -2.46 -10.59
CA GLU A 153 -12.84 -3.44 -10.18
C GLU A 153 -12.23 -4.73 -9.60
N GLU A 154 -11.25 -5.33 -10.29
CA GLU A 154 -10.57 -6.55 -9.82
C GLU A 154 -9.83 -6.34 -8.50
N LEU A 155 -9.08 -5.23 -8.34
CA LEU A 155 -8.40 -4.93 -7.09
C LEU A 155 -9.38 -4.66 -5.95
N TRP A 156 -10.49 -3.97 -6.24
CA TRP A 156 -11.54 -3.66 -5.27
C TRP A 156 -12.30 -4.90 -4.79
N GLU A 157 -12.63 -5.83 -5.69
CA GLU A 157 -13.27 -7.11 -5.33
C GLU A 157 -12.30 -8.08 -4.67
N THR A 158 -11.01 -8.03 -5.01
CA THR A 158 -9.98 -8.88 -4.39
C THR A 158 -9.65 -8.42 -2.96
N SER A 159 -9.66 -7.12 -2.67
CA SER A 159 -9.27 -6.60 -1.35
C SER A 159 -10.29 -6.98 -0.26
N GLU A 160 -9.89 -7.85 0.69
CA GLU A 160 -10.74 -8.30 1.81
C GLU A 160 -11.31 -7.13 2.64
N ASN A 161 -10.54 -6.05 2.78
CA ASN A 161 -10.92 -4.87 3.57
C ASN A 161 -11.55 -3.75 2.74
N ARG A 162 -11.69 -3.92 1.42
CA ARG A 162 -12.10 -2.85 0.48
C ARG A 162 -11.24 -1.59 0.64
N ASP A 163 -9.93 -1.81 0.72
CA ASP A 163 -8.86 -0.81 0.78
C ASP A 163 -7.86 -1.13 -0.34
N ILE A 164 -7.62 -0.19 -1.24
CA ILE A 164 -6.66 -0.32 -2.35
C ILE A 164 -5.76 0.91 -2.42
N ILE A 165 -4.47 0.69 -2.69
CA ILE A 165 -3.46 1.75 -2.84
C ILE A 165 -2.80 1.62 -4.19
N LEU A 166 -2.87 2.70 -4.98
CA LEU A 166 -2.40 2.81 -6.35
C LEU A 166 -1.50 4.04 -6.48
N ALA A 167 -0.43 3.96 -7.25
CA ALA A 167 0.46 5.09 -7.53
C ALA A 167 0.94 5.07 -8.98
N ASP A 168 1.27 6.25 -9.50
CA ASP A 168 1.97 6.41 -10.76
C ASP A 168 3.33 7.10 -10.50
N LYS A 169 4.41 6.42 -10.91
CA LYS A 169 5.77 6.92 -10.79
C LYS A 169 6.04 8.13 -11.69
N SER A 170 5.41 8.21 -12.85
CA SER A 170 5.72 9.27 -13.84
C SER A 170 5.30 10.66 -13.34
N THR A 171 4.15 10.77 -12.68
CA THR A 171 3.69 12.00 -12.03
C THR A 171 4.05 12.10 -10.54
N GLY A 172 4.45 10.98 -9.91
CA GLY A 172 4.66 10.89 -8.46
C GLY A 172 3.36 10.88 -7.65
N SER A 173 2.21 10.69 -8.30
CA SER A 173 0.89 10.69 -7.67
C SER A 173 0.61 9.36 -7.00
N ILE A 174 -0.06 9.39 -5.86
CA ILE A 174 -0.51 8.20 -5.11
C ILE A 174 -1.92 8.43 -4.58
N ALA A 175 -2.75 7.40 -4.65
CA ALA A 175 -4.08 7.39 -4.08
C ALA A 175 -4.29 6.18 -3.16
N GLN A 176 -5.08 6.37 -2.12
CA GLN A 176 -5.70 5.31 -1.33
C GLN A 176 -7.23 5.43 -1.45
N ILE A 177 -7.91 4.33 -1.79
CA ILE A 177 -9.36 4.25 -1.87
C ILE A 177 -9.86 3.25 -0.83
N PHE A 178 -10.79 3.66 0.01
CA PHE A 178 -11.36 2.79 1.05
C PHE A 178 -12.81 3.15 1.40
N VAL A 179 -13.44 2.32 2.22
CA VAL A 179 -14.74 2.60 2.84
C VAL A 179 -14.52 3.17 4.25
N GLU A 180 -15.09 4.34 4.52
CA GLU A 180 -15.11 4.96 5.86
C GLU A 180 -16.55 5.29 6.24
N GLU A 181 -17.01 4.76 7.38
CA GLU A 181 -18.40 4.75 7.86
C GLU A 181 -19.49 4.42 6.82
N LYS A 182 -19.93 5.44 6.08
CA LYS A 182 -21.04 5.42 5.09
C LYS A 182 -20.63 5.98 3.74
N ASN A 183 -19.35 6.28 3.55
CA ASN A 183 -18.80 6.85 2.33
C ASN A 183 -17.74 5.93 1.72
N TYR A 184 -17.61 5.99 0.40
CA TYR A 184 -16.35 5.71 -0.25
C TYR A 184 -15.48 6.96 -0.18
N GLU A 185 -14.21 6.79 0.18
CA GLU A 185 -13.23 7.87 0.26
C GLU A 185 -12.05 7.61 -0.67
N ILE A 186 -11.57 8.67 -1.31
CA ILE A 186 -10.35 8.68 -2.12
C ILE A 186 -9.46 9.77 -1.56
N HIS A 187 -8.30 9.38 -1.06
CA HIS A 187 -7.25 10.27 -0.61
C HIS A 187 -6.15 10.29 -1.66
N VAL A 188 -5.87 11.46 -2.25
CA VAL A 188 -4.84 11.63 -3.29
C VAL A 188 -3.72 12.52 -2.76
N GLY A 189 -2.48 12.14 -3.07
CA GLY A 189 -1.27 12.85 -2.67
C GLY A 189 -0.23 12.83 -3.78
N LYS A 190 0.75 13.73 -3.69
CA LYS A 190 1.82 13.86 -4.66
C LYS A 190 3.19 13.86 -3.98
N CYS A 191 4.10 13.05 -4.51
CA CYS A 191 5.47 12.93 -4.04
C CYS A 191 6.41 13.87 -4.80
N ASP A 192 7.47 14.34 -4.15
CA ASP A 192 8.57 15.01 -4.84
C ASP A 192 9.50 13.97 -5.49
N ILE A 193 9.46 13.90 -6.81
CA ILE A 193 10.24 12.95 -7.62
C ILE A 193 11.56 13.53 -8.16
N THR A 194 11.89 14.79 -7.87
CA THR A 194 12.99 15.55 -8.51
C THR A 194 14.41 15.01 -8.29
N ASN A 195 14.58 14.01 -7.42
CA ASN A 195 15.87 13.44 -7.03
C ASN A 195 15.88 11.90 -6.95
N ILE A 196 15.01 11.21 -7.70
CA ILE A 196 14.96 9.73 -7.71
C ILE A 196 16.14 9.13 -8.48
N ASP A 197 16.46 9.64 -9.67
CA ASP A 197 17.47 9.02 -10.54
C ASP A 197 18.92 9.42 -10.23
N LYS A 198 19.14 10.44 -9.37
CA LYS A 198 20.46 11.04 -9.11
C LYS A 198 21.42 10.19 -8.26
N LYS A 199 21.07 8.96 -7.89
CA LYS A 199 21.89 8.07 -7.04
C LYS A 199 22.37 6.78 -7.72
N ASN A 200 22.02 6.55 -8.99
CA ASN A 200 22.35 5.33 -9.72
C ASN A 200 23.37 5.52 -10.87
N ASN A 201 24.12 6.63 -10.85
CA ASN A 201 25.26 6.91 -11.75
C ASN A 201 26.56 7.02 -10.94
#